data_AF-A0A2V6P3X4-F1
#
_entry.id   AF-A0A2V6P3X4-F1
#
_cell.length_a   1.000
_cell.length_b   1.000
_cell.length_c   1.000
_cell.angle_alpha   90.00
_cell.angle_beta   90.00
_cell.angle_gamma   90.00
#
_symmetry.space_group_name_H-M   'P 1'
#
loop_
_entity.id
_entity.type
_entity.pdbx_description
1 polymer ?
#
loop_
_entity_poly.entity_id
_entity_poly.type
_entity_poly.pdbx_seq_one_letter_code
_entity_poly.pdbx_strand_id
1 'polypeptide(L)' 'NWKPGQDVIIPTSVSDEDAKKKYPQGFKTLKPYLRTVAQPK' A
#
# COMPACT_ATOMS: atom_id res chain seq x y z
N ASN A 1 -3.11 15.10 -4.44
CA ASN A 1 -4.49 15.31 -3.95
C ASN A 1 -5.16 13.98 -3.66
N TRP A 2 -4.62 13.21 -2.71
CA TRP A 2 -5.23 11.96 -2.28
C TRP A 2 -6.52 12.27 -1.50
N LYS A 3 -7.58 11.48 -1.73
CA LYS A 3 -8.85 11.57 -1.00
C LYS A 3 -9.07 10.31 -0.17
N PRO A 4 -9.70 10.42 1.02
CA PRO A 4 -10.13 9.25 1.78
C PRO A 4 -11.04 8.38 0.90
N GLY A 5 -10.72 7.09 0.81
CA GLY A 5 -11.33 6.09 -0.05
C GLY A 5 -10.48 5.72 -1.28
N GLN A 6 -9.39 6.44 -1.57
CA GLN A 6 -8.49 6.13 -2.68
C GLN A 6 -7.28 5.30 -2.23
N ASP A 7 -6.63 4.62 -3.18
CA ASP A 7 -5.44 3.82 -2.91
C ASP A 7 -4.35 4.65 -2.20
N VAL A 8 -3.85 4.11 -1.09
CA VAL A 8 -2.74 4.67 -0.34
C VAL A 8 -1.43 4.11 -0.86
N ILE A 9 -0.38 4.93 -0.88
CA ILE A 9 0.95 4.49 -1.27
C ILE A 9 1.65 3.92 -0.03
N ILE A 10 2.18 2.69 -0.14
CA ILE A 10 3.03 2.14 0.91
C ILE A 10 4.39 2.84 0.81
N PRO A 11 4.83 3.54 1.87
CA PRO A 11 6.18 4.08 1.90
C PRO A 11 7.19 2.93 1.84
N THR A 12 8.30 3.12 1.14
CA THR A 12 9.40 2.14 1.05
C THR A 12 10.07 1.83 2.39
N SER A 13 9.72 2.56 3.45
CA SER A 13 10.14 2.27 4.83
C SER A 13 9.41 1.07 5.44
N VAL A 14 8.31 0.60 4.85
CA VAL A 14 7.56 -0.57 5.32
C VAL A 14 8.03 -1.79 4.52
N SER A 15 8.61 -2.76 5.22
CA SER A 15 9.01 -4.05 4.64
C SER A 15 7.82 -4.81 4.08
N ASP A 16 8.04 -5.64 3.06
CA ASP A 16 6.98 -6.43 2.42
C ASP A 16 6.27 -7.38 3.39
N GLU A 17 6.97 -7.89 4.41
CA GLU A 17 6.37 -8.71 5.47
C GLU A 17 5.34 -7.93 6.29
N ASP A 18 5.67 -6.69 6.68
CA ASP A 18 4.77 -5.82 7.44
C ASP A 18 3.61 -5.34 6.56
N ALA A 19 3.89 -5.00 5.30
CA ALA A 19 2.88 -4.69 4.30
C ALA A 19 1.91 -5.85 4.07
N LYS A 20 2.39 -7.10 4.01
CA LYS A 20 1.52 -8.29 3.87
C LYS A 20 0.67 -8.53 5.12
N LYS A 21 1.22 -8.31 6.32
CA LYS A 21 0.45 -8.41 7.57
C LYS A 21 -0.61 -7.32 7.67
N LYS A 22 -0.27 -6.09 7.30
CA LYS A 22 -1.13 -4.91 7.42
C LYS A 22 -2.17 -4.81 6.29
N TYR A 23 -1.83 -5.34 5.11
CA TYR A 23 -2.67 -5.34 3.93
C TYR A 23 -2.84 -6.78 3.41
N PRO A 24 -3.67 -7.60 4.07
CA PRO A 24 -3.91 -8.99 3.66
C PRO A 24 -4.58 -9.09 2.29
N GLN A 25 -5.26 -8.03 1.85
CA GLN A 25 -5.85 -7.89 0.52
C GLN A 25 -4.82 -7.75 -0.61
N GLY A 26 -3.53 -7.64 -0.28
CA GLY A 26 -2.44 -7.45 -1.23
C GLY A 26 -2.22 -5.99 -1.61
N PHE A 27 -1.03 -5.69 -2.13
CA PHE A 27 -0.65 -4.38 -2.63
C PHE A 27 -0.23 -4.48 -4.10
N LYS A 28 -0.62 -3.49 -4.90
CA LYS A 28 -0.24 -3.38 -6.31
C LYS A 28 1.09 -2.64 -6.41
N THR A 29 2.10 -3.29 -6.99
CA THR A 29 3.40 -2.68 -7.25
C THR A 29 3.40 -2.10 -8.66
N LEU A 30 3.20 -0.77 -8.80
CA LEU A 30 3.32 -0.11 -10.11
C LEU A 30 4.79 0.13 -10.46
N LYS A 31 5.59 0.47 -9.46
CA LYS A 31 7.05 0.64 -9.57
C LYS A 31 7.70 0.07 -8.31
N PRO A 32 8.99 -0.31 -8.32
CA PRO A 32 9.67 -0.86 -7.14
C PRO A 32 9.56 0.04 -5.90
N TYR A 33 9.48 1.35 -6.10
CA TYR A 33 9.28 2.37 -5.06
C TYR A 33 7.84 2.89 -4.93
N LEU A 34 6.91 2.43 -5.78
CA LEU A 34 5.51 2.87 -5.79
C LEU A 34 4.59 1.67 -5.69
N ARG A 35 4.39 1.24 -4.45
CA ARG A 35 3.40 0.23 -4.04
C ARG A 35 2.13 0.96 -3.61
N THR A 36 0.98 0.54 -4.11
CA THR A 36 -0.33 1.12 -3.78
C THR A 36 -1.23 0.04 -3.19
N VAL A 37 -2.10 0.41 -2.26
CA VAL A 37 -3.02 -0.51 -1.57
C VAL A 37 -4.36 0.20 -1.39
N ALA A 38 -5.44 -0.55 -1.47
CA ALA A 38 -6.75 -0.01 -1.13
C ALA A 38 -6.75 0.44 0.34
N GLN A 39 -7.27 1.64 0.62
CA GLN A 39 -7.34 2.12 1.99
C GLN A 39 -8.06 1.08 2.87
N PRO A 40 -7.45 0.59 3.98
CA PRO A 40 -8.16 -0.27 4.90
C PRO A 40 -9.34 0.51 5.51
N LYS A 41 -10.50 -0.13 5.61
CA LYS A 41 -11.71 0.47 6.21
C LYS A 41 -11.57 0.59 7.72
#